data_AF-A0A821HI74-F1
#
_entry.id   AF-A0A821HI74-F1
#
_cell.length_a   1.000
_cell.length_b   1.000
_cell.length_c   1.000
_cell.angle_alpha   90.00
_cell.angle_beta   90.00
_cell.angle_gamma   90.00
#
_symmetry.space_group_name_H-M   'P 1'
#
loop_
_entity.id
_entity.type
_entity.pdbx_description
1 polymer ?
#
loop_
_entity_poly.entity_id
_entity_poly.type
_entity_poly.pdbx_seq_one_letter_code
_entity_poly.pdbx_strand_id
1 'polypeptide(L)'
;MSNSINVINRSPKTIRIGFFKNRGPYQPSFDAEKIVEVQPHGNQSVILEHGWEGRIQKLSGAANDPATWAEIHFNAWQNMTFADISLIRGYNGSMVFTSSDGTLRTGMTGDLWTDAPNKFKIKDSQGNDVVAPTEPYTGERNDELVAYYRRKVTEGNGYLIPDDHGSSHGTGDTHINLEVYEIKSNTNE
;
A
#
# COMPACT_ATOMS: atom_id res chain seq x y z
N MET A 1 -17.51 5.71 17.68
CA MET A 1 -16.19 5.04 17.73
C MET A 1 -15.30 5.73 16.71
N SER A 2 -14.03 5.97 17.03
CA SER A 2 -13.08 6.61 16.13
C SER A 2 -12.42 5.57 15.23
N ASN A 3 -12.20 5.90 13.95
CA ASN A 3 -11.40 5.06 13.07
C ASN A 3 -9.93 5.27 13.36
N SER A 4 -9.14 4.20 13.36
CA SER A 4 -7.70 4.31 13.53
C SER A 4 -6.93 3.37 12.62
N ILE A 5 -5.75 3.85 12.25
CA ILE A 5 -4.71 3.04 11.63
C ILE A 5 -3.48 3.10 12.50
N ASN A 6 -3.07 1.95 13.00
CA ASN A 6 -1.80 1.76 13.67
C ASN A 6 -0.75 1.35 12.62
N VAL A 7 0.08 2.31 12.22
CA VAL A 7 1.17 2.07 11.26
C VAL A 7 2.32 1.42 12.00
N ILE A 8 2.76 0.24 11.55
CA ILE A 8 3.85 -0.54 12.15
C ILE A 8 5.00 -0.60 11.16
N ASN A 9 6.11 0.05 11.49
CA ASN A 9 7.32 -0.01 10.68
C ASN A 9 8.07 -1.30 10.98
N ARG A 10 8.18 -2.21 10.01
CA ARG A 10 8.96 -3.46 10.15
C ARG A 10 10.40 -3.31 9.66
N SER A 11 10.78 -2.13 9.22
CA SER A 11 12.04 -1.84 8.55
C SER A 11 13.10 -1.30 9.52
N PRO A 12 14.40 -1.43 9.20
CA PRO A 12 15.48 -0.92 10.04
C PRO A 12 15.72 0.60 9.90
N LYS A 13 14.95 1.27 9.03
CA LYS A 13 15.03 2.72 8.77
C LYS A 13 13.72 3.39 9.13
N THR A 14 13.77 4.66 9.52
CA THR A 14 12.57 5.49 9.68
C THR A 14 11.83 5.57 8.36
N ILE A 15 10.51 5.38 8.40
CA ILE A 15 9.64 5.51 7.22
C ILE A 15 8.75 6.74 7.36
N ARG A 16 8.44 7.37 6.23
CA ARG A 16 7.44 8.43 6.13
C ARG A 16 6.20 7.88 5.45
N ILE A 17 5.04 8.04 6.06
CA ILE A 17 3.78 7.48 5.59
C ILE A 17 2.79 8.60 5.37
N GLY A 18 2.33 8.74 4.13
CA GLY A 18 1.35 9.74 3.73
C GLY A 18 -0.06 9.15 3.64
N PHE A 19 -1.04 9.91 4.12
CA PHE A 19 -2.47 9.62 4.04
C PHE A 19 -3.11 10.56 3.03
N PHE A 20 -3.69 10.01 1.97
CA PHE A 20 -4.26 10.75 0.85
C PHE A 20 -5.74 10.42 0.74
N LYS A 21 -6.58 11.34 1.21
CA LYS A 21 -8.03 11.20 1.13
C LYS A 21 -8.50 11.29 -0.32
N ASN A 22 -9.46 10.45 -0.69
CA ASN A 22 -10.10 10.51 -2.00
C ASN A 22 -10.89 11.82 -2.14
N ARG A 23 -10.76 12.49 -3.31
CA ARG A 23 -11.51 13.72 -3.62
C ARG A 23 -12.67 13.50 -4.59
N GLY A 24 -12.82 12.28 -5.11
CA GLY A 24 -13.88 11.88 -6.00
C GLY A 24 -13.54 10.58 -6.76
N PRO A 25 -14.48 10.06 -7.55
CA PRO A 25 -14.25 8.88 -8.38
C PRO A 25 -13.06 9.10 -9.31
N TYR A 26 -12.14 8.14 -9.36
CA TYR A 26 -10.99 8.14 -10.27
C TYR A 26 -10.01 9.33 -10.10
N GLN A 27 -10.07 10.08 -8.99
CA GLN A 27 -9.18 11.22 -8.71
C GLN A 27 -8.33 10.98 -7.47
N PRO A 28 -7.18 10.29 -7.60
CA PRO A 28 -6.25 10.17 -6.49
C PRO A 28 -5.67 11.54 -6.14
N SER A 29 -5.77 11.93 -4.87
CA SER A 29 -5.05 13.10 -4.36
C SER A 29 -3.55 12.81 -4.30
N PHE A 30 -2.74 13.79 -4.71
CA PHE A 30 -1.29 13.81 -4.47
C PHE A 30 -0.90 14.75 -3.33
N ASP A 31 -1.87 15.47 -2.77
CA ASP A 31 -1.70 16.23 -1.54
C ASP A 31 -2.04 15.30 -0.37
N ALA A 32 -1.03 14.98 0.43
CA ALA A 32 -1.24 14.25 1.67
C ALA A 32 -2.00 15.15 2.66
N GLU A 33 -3.09 14.65 3.23
CA GLU A 33 -3.78 15.32 4.33
C GLU A 33 -2.96 15.21 5.62
N LYS A 34 -2.21 14.11 5.75
CA LYS A 34 -1.35 13.84 6.90
C LYS A 34 -0.12 13.06 6.47
N ILE A 35 1.01 13.37 7.09
CA ILE A 35 2.25 12.59 6.99
C ILE A 35 2.68 12.24 8.42
N VAL A 36 3.03 10.98 8.65
CA VAL A 36 3.62 10.52 9.91
C VAL A 36 4.99 9.92 9.66
N GLU A 37 5.88 10.09 10.62
CA GLU A 37 7.19 9.42 10.63
C GLU A 37 7.15 8.30 11.66
N VAL A 38 7.55 7.10 11.26
CA VAL A 38 7.55 5.93 12.14
C VAL A 38 8.96 5.41 12.27
N GLN A 39 9.48 5.44 13.50
CA GLN A 39 10.84 5.00 13.81
C GLN A 39 11.05 3.52 13.43
N PRO A 40 12.30 3.08 13.23
CA PRO A 40 12.62 1.67 12.96
C PRO A 40 11.97 0.76 13.98
N HIS A 41 11.28 -0.30 13.53
CA HIS A 41 10.58 -1.27 14.40
C HIS A 41 9.51 -0.66 15.34
N GLY A 42 9.17 0.62 15.16
CA GLY A 42 8.17 1.33 15.95
C GLY A 42 6.76 1.25 15.37
N ASN A 43 5.83 1.90 16.06
CA ASN A 43 4.47 2.09 15.57
C ASN A 43 3.98 3.52 15.84
N GLN A 44 3.01 3.96 15.05
CA GLN A 44 2.34 5.24 15.20
C GLN A 44 0.86 5.09 14.87
N SER A 45 0.01 5.42 15.83
CA SER A 45 -1.45 5.46 15.62
C SER A 45 -1.88 6.78 14.99
N VAL A 46 -2.79 6.68 14.01
CA VAL A 46 -3.41 7.80 13.32
C VAL A 46 -4.92 7.66 13.45
N ILE A 47 -5.55 8.68 14.04
CA ILE A 47 -7.01 8.78 14.08
C ILE A 47 -7.51 9.44 12.79
N LEU A 48 -8.54 8.84 12.22
CA LEU A 48 -9.23 9.26 11.01
C LEU A 48 -10.71 9.51 11.32
N GLU A 49 -11.33 10.37 10.53
CA GLU A 49 -12.75 10.67 10.65
C GLU A 49 -13.62 9.47 10.21
N HIS A 50 -14.89 9.51 10.63
CA HIS A 50 -15.89 8.54 10.18
C HIS A 50 -16.06 8.60 8.65
N GLY A 51 -16.09 7.46 7.98
CA GLY A 51 -16.23 7.43 6.52
C GLY A 51 -14.96 7.81 5.77
N TRP A 52 -13.80 7.88 6.43
CA TRP A 52 -12.55 8.19 5.74
C TRP A 52 -12.26 7.14 4.67
N GLU A 53 -12.00 7.62 3.47
CA GLU A 53 -11.69 6.81 2.31
C GLU A 53 -10.46 7.39 1.62
N GLY A 54 -9.51 6.52 1.29
CA GLY A 54 -8.34 6.92 0.54
C GLY A 54 -7.26 5.87 0.54
N ARG A 55 -6.07 6.34 0.17
CA ARG A 55 -4.85 5.54 0.09
C ARG A 55 -3.83 5.99 1.11
N ILE A 56 -3.02 5.03 1.53
CA ILE A 56 -1.90 5.21 2.44
C ILE A 56 -0.68 4.67 1.72
N GLN A 57 0.40 5.45 1.67
CA GLN A 57 1.61 4.99 1.01
C GLN A 57 2.86 5.39 1.80
N LYS A 58 3.90 4.58 1.64
CA LYS A 58 5.25 4.94 2.02
C LYS A 58 5.79 5.97 1.03
N LEU A 59 6.30 7.08 1.55
CA LEU A 59 6.93 8.13 0.77
C LEU A 59 8.41 7.79 0.59
N SER A 60 8.83 7.52 -0.65
CA SER A 60 10.24 7.41 -1.05
C SER A 60 10.63 8.54 -2.01
N GLY A 61 9.72 8.98 -2.86
CA GLY A 61 9.89 10.11 -3.78
C GLY A 61 8.72 11.08 -3.74
N ALA A 62 8.27 11.54 -4.92
CA ALA A 62 7.06 12.32 -5.09
C ALA A 62 5.79 11.47 -4.81
N ALA A 63 4.66 12.12 -4.52
CA ALA A 63 3.40 11.42 -4.19
C ALA A 63 2.80 10.63 -5.37
N ASN A 64 3.25 10.91 -6.59
CA ASN A 64 2.87 10.25 -7.84
C ASN A 64 3.95 9.29 -8.37
N ASP A 65 5.05 9.09 -7.63
CA ASP A 65 6.03 8.07 -7.97
C ASP A 65 5.49 6.65 -7.73
N PRO A 66 6.14 5.63 -8.34
CA PRO A 66 5.74 4.25 -8.14
C PRO A 66 5.77 3.84 -6.66
N ALA A 67 4.63 3.40 -6.14
CA ALA A 67 4.49 3.04 -4.74
C ALA A 67 3.39 2.01 -4.53
N THR A 68 3.58 1.17 -3.51
CA THR A 68 2.52 0.28 -3.01
C THR A 68 1.46 1.14 -2.33
N TRP A 69 0.20 0.94 -2.69
CA TRP A 69 -0.92 1.67 -2.11
C TRP A 69 -1.68 0.75 -1.17
N ALA A 70 -1.86 1.18 0.07
CA ALA A 70 -2.77 0.56 1.00
C ALA A 70 -4.09 1.35 0.98
N GLU A 71 -5.10 0.79 0.33
CA GLU A 71 -6.38 1.45 0.07
C GLU A 71 -7.42 0.99 1.11
N ILE A 72 -8.18 1.93 1.63
CA ILE A 72 -9.14 1.66 2.71
C ILE A 72 -10.33 2.59 2.67
N HIS A 73 -11.51 2.06 2.98
CA HIS A 73 -12.76 2.78 3.15
C HIS A 73 -13.40 2.36 4.48
N PHE A 74 -13.35 3.24 5.48
CA PHE A 74 -14.00 3.01 6.77
C PHE A 74 -15.50 3.29 6.73
N ASN A 75 -16.28 2.57 7.52
CA ASN A 75 -17.73 2.81 7.69
C ASN A 75 -18.50 2.89 6.35
N ALA A 76 -18.10 2.06 5.39
CA ALA A 76 -18.68 1.99 4.06
C ALA A 76 -20.01 1.23 4.07
N TRP A 77 -20.27 0.42 3.05
CA TRP A 77 -21.47 -0.41 2.98
C TRP A 77 -21.64 -1.28 4.23
N GLN A 78 -22.85 -1.28 4.80
CA GLN A 78 -23.18 -1.95 6.07
C GLN A 78 -22.28 -1.55 7.25
N ASN A 79 -21.73 -0.33 7.24
CA ASN A 79 -20.81 0.17 8.27
C ASN A 79 -19.54 -0.70 8.43
N MET A 80 -19.15 -1.42 7.37
CA MET A 80 -17.93 -2.20 7.31
C MET A 80 -16.73 -1.35 6.89
N THR A 81 -15.54 -1.78 7.27
CA THR A 81 -14.26 -1.30 6.75
C THR A 81 -13.82 -2.23 5.63
N PHE A 82 -13.56 -1.69 4.43
CA PHE A 82 -12.99 -2.45 3.32
C PHE A 82 -11.56 -2.00 3.06
N ALA A 83 -10.66 -2.94 2.80
CA ALA A 83 -9.27 -2.64 2.54
C ALA A 83 -8.64 -3.60 1.52
N ASP A 84 -7.67 -3.08 0.78
CA ASP A 84 -6.80 -3.85 -0.12
C ASP A 84 -5.40 -3.22 -0.20
N ILE A 85 -4.46 -4.01 -0.71
CA ILE A 85 -3.11 -3.56 -1.02
C ILE A 85 -2.93 -3.65 -2.54
N SER A 86 -2.65 -2.51 -3.16
CA SER A 86 -2.61 -2.32 -4.59
C SER A 86 -1.19 -2.11 -5.11
N LEU A 87 -0.87 -2.82 -6.20
CA LEU A 87 0.37 -2.70 -6.97
C LEU A 87 0.13 -2.03 -8.33
N ILE A 88 -1.10 -1.56 -8.58
CA ILE A 88 -1.47 -0.83 -9.81
C ILE A 88 -0.49 0.30 -10.07
N ARG A 89 -0.17 1.06 -9.02
CA ARG A 89 0.70 2.23 -9.08
C ARG A 89 2.15 1.93 -8.74
N GLY A 90 2.55 0.67 -8.68
CA GLY A 90 3.93 0.24 -8.51
C GLY A 90 4.21 -0.34 -7.13
N TYR A 91 5.49 -0.49 -6.82
CA TYR A 91 5.94 -1.10 -5.57
C TYR A 91 7.21 -0.43 -5.07
N ASN A 92 7.16 0.09 -3.85
CA ASN A 92 8.33 0.61 -3.14
C ASN A 92 8.56 -0.08 -1.79
N GLY A 93 7.75 -1.09 -1.47
CA GLY A 93 7.80 -1.82 -0.21
C GLY A 93 6.55 -2.66 -0.01
N SER A 94 6.67 -3.71 0.79
CA SER A 94 5.56 -4.60 1.09
C SER A 94 4.66 -4.01 2.18
N MET A 95 3.36 -4.30 2.12
CA MET A 95 2.38 -3.83 3.09
C MET A 95 1.37 -4.91 3.42
N VAL A 96 0.90 -4.94 4.66
CA VAL A 96 -0.16 -5.84 5.12
C VAL A 96 -1.13 -5.08 6.00
N PHE A 97 -2.42 -5.16 5.66
CA PHE A 97 -3.48 -4.79 6.58
C PHE A 97 -3.87 -5.98 7.45
N THR A 98 -4.08 -5.73 8.75
CA THR A 98 -4.77 -6.66 9.66
C THR A 98 -5.78 -5.90 10.52
N SER A 99 -6.92 -6.52 10.86
CA SER A 99 -7.81 -6.01 11.90
C SER A 99 -7.45 -6.59 13.27
N SER A 100 -7.86 -5.89 14.33
CA SER A 100 -7.61 -6.34 15.71
C SER A 100 -8.44 -7.57 16.07
N ASP A 101 -9.59 -7.75 15.42
CA ASP A 101 -10.45 -8.93 15.56
C ASP A 101 -10.00 -10.15 14.71
N GLY A 102 -8.96 -9.99 13.88
CA GLY A 102 -8.39 -11.04 13.03
C GLY A 102 -9.21 -11.42 11.80
N THR A 103 -10.31 -10.73 11.51
CA THR A 103 -11.18 -11.00 10.35
C THR A 103 -10.66 -10.43 9.04
N LEU A 104 -9.82 -9.39 9.10
CA LEU A 104 -9.12 -8.81 7.97
C LEU A 104 -7.66 -9.23 7.99
N ARG A 105 -7.19 -9.79 6.87
CA ARG A 105 -5.77 -9.85 6.53
C ARG A 105 -5.59 -9.81 5.01
N THR A 106 -4.96 -8.77 4.48
CA THR A 106 -4.67 -8.62 3.05
C THR A 106 -3.31 -7.95 2.81
N GLY A 107 -2.68 -8.25 1.69
CA GLY A 107 -1.34 -7.76 1.34
C GLY A 107 -0.25 -8.82 1.34
N MET A 108 0.99 -8.36 1.24
CA MET A 108 2.19 -9.22 1.13
C MET A 108 3.31 -8.75 2.06
N THR A 109 4.13 -9.70 2.50
CA THR A 109 5.36 -9.43 3.28
C THR A 109 6.63 -9.72 2.49
N GLY A 110 6.52 -10.41 1.35
CA GLY A 110 7.66 -10.81 0.53
C GLY A 110 8.28 -9.61 -0.18
N ASP A 111 9.59 -9.64 -0.40
CA ASP A 111 10.22 -8.62 -1.23
C ASP A 111 9.94 -8.89 -2.71
N LEU A 112 9.20 -7.99 -3.35
CA LEU A 112 8.87 -8.09 -4.76
C LEU A 112 9.91 -7.43 -5.67
N TRP A 113 10.91 -6.72 -5.14
CA TRP A 113 11.93 -6.05 -5.95
C TRP A 113 13.11 -6.96 -6.30
N THR A 114 13.63 -7.76 -5.36
CA THR A 114 14.83 -8.59 -5.59
C THR A 114 14.72 -9.45 -6.86
N ASP A 115 13.57 -10.12 -7.06
CA ASP A 115 13.35 -11.03 -8.19
C ASP A 115 12.58 -10.40 -9.36
N ALA A 116 12.29 -9.09 -9.31
CA ALA A 116 11.58 -8.43 -10.40
C ALA A 116 12.41 -8.48 -11.69
N PRO A 117 11.79 -8.63 -12.88
CA PRO A 117 12.50 -8.50 -14.15
C PRO A 117 13.20 -7.13 -14.24
N ASN A 118 14.47 -7.10 -14.66
CA ASN A 118 15.30 -5.89 -14.60
C ASN A 118 14.68 -4.67 -15.29
N LYS A 119 13.92 -4.87 -16.38
CA LYS A 119 13.24 -3.78 -17.09
C LYS A 119 12.14 -3.07 -16.28
N PHE A 120 11.65 -3.71 -15.21
CA PHE A 120 10.66 -3.13 -14.30
C PHE A 120 11.31 -2.55 -13.04
N LYS A 121 12.61 -2.81 -12.80
CA LYS A 121 13.36 -2.17 -11.71
C LYS A 121 13.77 -0.77 -12.17
N ILE A 122 13.18 0.25 -11.56
CA ILE A 122 13.40 1.64 -11.93
C ILE A 122 13.77 2.45 -10.68
N LYS A 123 14.06 3.73 -10.88
CA LYS A 123 14.27 4.70 -9.80
C LYS A 123 13.09 5.65 -9.70
N ASP A 124 12.70 6.00 -8.49
CA ASP A 124 11.75 7.09 -8.23
C ASP A 124 12.40 8.47 -8.43
N SER A 125 11.65 9.55 -8.23
CA SER A 125 12.13 10.91 -8.46
C SER A 125 13.28 11.33 -7.53
N GLN A 126 13.55 10.58 -6.48
CA GLN A 126 14.64 10.80 -5.52
C GLN A 126 15.77 9.77 -5.66
N GLY A 127 15.69 8.87 -6.65
CA GLY A 127 16.74 7.88 -6.92
C GLY A 127 16.62 6.58 -6.13
N ASN A 128 15.52 6.36 -5.40
CA ASN A 128 15.30 5.11 -4.66
C ASN A 128 14.83 4.00 -5.58
N ASP A 129 15.17 2.76 -5.23
CA ASP A 129 14.71 1.57 -5.94
C ASP A 129 13.21 1.35 -5.78
N VAL A 130 12.52 1.17 -6.90
CA VAL A 130 11.09 0.82 -6.96
C VAL A 130 10.86 -0.15 -8.12
N VAL A 131 9.70 -0.81 -8.13
CA VAL A 131 9.21 -1.53 -9.30
C VAL A 131 8.12 -0.70 -9.99
N ALA A 132 8.17 -0.66 -11.31
CA ALA A 132 7.21 0.04 -12.17
C ALA A 132 5.75 -0.33 -11.86
N PRO A 133 4.79 0.55 -12.19
CA PRO A 133 3.36 0.25 -12.04
C PRO A 133 2.89 -0.88 -12.97
N THR A 134 1.97 -1.73 -12.51
CA THR A 134 1.26 -2.64 -13.43
C THR A 134 0.35 -1.86 -14.38
N GLU A 135 -0.09 -0.67 -13.98
CA GLU A 135 -0.79 0.27 -14.85
C GLU A 135 -0.40 1.71 -14.46
N PRO A 136 0.43 2.40 -15.26
CA PRO A 136 0.76 3.81 -15.03
C PRO A 136 -0.46 4.71 -15.23
N TYR A 137 -0.34 6.01 -14.91
CA TYR A 137 -1.42 6.99 -15.12
C TYR A 137 -1.81 7.19 -16.60
N THR A 138 -1.00 6.71 -17.55
CA THR A 138 -1.35 6.68 -18.97
C THR A 138 -2.35 5.55 -19.32
N GLY A 139 -2.58 4.60 -18.41
CA GLY A 139 -3.58 3.53 -18.54
C GLY A 139 -3.10 2.27 -19.29
N GLU A 140 -1.86 2.21 -19.75
CA GLU A 140 -1.35 1.03 -20.47
C GLU A 140 -0.90 -0.07 -19.49
N ARG A 141 -1.65 -1.18 -19.45
CA ARG A 141 -1.38 -2.30 -18.55
C ARG A 141 -0.12 -3.08 -18.95
N ASN A 142 0.72 -3.38 -17.96
CA ASN A 142 1.93 -4.20 -18.07
C ASN A 142 1.65 -5.68 -17.74
N ASP A 143 1.14 -6.44 -18.72
CA ASP A 143 0.74 -7.85 -18.53
C ASP A 143 1.84 -8.77 -18.01
N GLU A 144 3.08 -8.55 -18.44
CA GLU A 144 4.22 -9.33 -17.96
C GLU A 144 4.51 -9.08 -16.47
N LEU A 145 4.35 -7.84 -16.03
CA LEU A 145 4.54 -7.49 -14.62
C LEU A 145 3.38 -8.01 -13.76
N VAL A 146 2.14 -7.94 -14.27
CA VAL A 146 0.98 -8.59 -13.63
C VAL A 146 1.25 -10.10 -13.47
N ALA A 147 1.71 -10.77 -14.52
CA ALA A 147 2.03 -12.19 -14.46
C ALA A 147 3.16 -12.49 -13.45
N TYR A 148 4.16 -11.62 -13.33
CA TYR A 148 5.18 -11.73 -12.29
C TYR A 148 4.56 -11.67 -10.88
N TYR A 149 3.74 -10.65 -10.61
CA TYR A 149 3.11 -10.50 -9.30
C TYR A 149 2.15 -11.63 -8.96
N ARG A 150 1.38 -12.17 -9.93
CA ARG A 150 0.51 -13.35 -9.71
C ARG A 150 1.27 -14.60 -9.24
N ARG A 151 2.56 -14.72 -9.55
CA ARG A 151 3.40 -15.83 -9.08
C ARG A 151 4.02 -15.57 -7.69
N LYS A 152 4.00 -14.33 -7.21
CA LYS A 152 4.69 -13.89 -5.99
C LYS A 152 3.73 -13.51 -4.87
N VAL A 153 2.54 -13.04 -5.21
CA VAL A 153 1.49 -12.63 -4.28
C VAL A 153 0.43 -13.71 -4.26
N THR A 154 0.06 -14.16 -3.06
CA THR A 154 -1.04 -15.11 -2.87
C THR A 154 -2.31 -14.56 -3.50
N GLU A 155 -3.08 -15.42 -4.17
CA GLU A 155 -4.37 -15.05 -4.74
C GLU A 155 -5.26 -14.34 -3.70
N GLY A 156 -5.94 -13.27 -4.12
CA GLY A 156 -6.76 -12.43 -3.25
C GLY A 156 -6.00 -11.53 -2.27
N ASN A 157 -4.65 -11.44 -2.31
CA ASN A 157 -3.89 -10.59 -1.38
C ASN A 157 -3.17 -9.40 -2.05
N GLY A 158 -3.53 -9.10 -3.30
CA GLY A 158 -2.95 -7.96 -4.01
C GLY A 158 -3.84 -7.53 -5.17
N TYR A 159 -4.09 -6.24 -5.26
CA TYR A 159 -4.82 -5.60 -6.35
C TYR A 159 -3.83 -5.28 -7.48
N LEU A 160 -3.85 -6.05 -8.57
CA LEU A 160 -2.86 -5.95 -9.65
C LEU A 160 -3.42 -5.30 -10.91
N ILE A 161 -4.73 -5.36 -11.09
CA ILE A 161 -5.48 -4.78 -12.21
C ILE A 161 -6.80 -4.18 -11.70
N PRO A 162 -7.42 -3.20 -12.39
CA PRO A 162 -8.64 -2.51 -11.94
C PRO A 162 -9.83 -3.39 -11.54
N ASP A 163 -9.90 -4.64 -12.00
CA ASP A 163 -11.01 -5.57 -11.75
C ASP A 163 -10.69 -6.65 -10.69
N ASP A 164 -9.60 -6.50 -9.93
CA ASP A 164 -9.19 -7.44 -8.87
C ASP A 164 -10.01 -7.33 -7.58
N HIS A 165 -11.33 -7.19 -7.71
CA HIS A 165 -12.25 -7.00 -6.58
C HIS A 165 -12.17 -8.11 -5.52
N GLY A 166 -11.71 -9.32 -5.89
CA GLY A 166 -11.46 -10.42 -4.96
C GLY A 166 -10.30 -10.19 -3.98
N SER A 167 -9.51 -9.12 -4.18
CA SER A 167 -8.42 -8.72 -3.27
C SER A 167 -8.83 -7.69 -2.22
N SER A 168 -10.07 -7.20 -2.27
CA SER A 168 -10.65 -6.30 -1.27
C SER A 168 -11.40 -7.09 -0.20
N HIS A 169 -11.04 -6.87 1.06
CA HIS A 169 -11.55 -7.64 2.19
C HIS A 169 -12.27 -6.72 3.17
N GLY A 170 -13.36 -7.22 3.74
CA GLY A 170 -14.20 -6.47 4.68
C GLY A 170 -14.03 -6.94 6.12
N THR A 171 -14.13 -6.00 7.07
CA THR A 171 -14.21 -6.27 8.52
C THR A 171 -15.19 -5.30 9.18
N GLY A 172 -15.76 -5.70 10.32
CA GLY A 172 -16.53 -4.80 11.18
C GLY A 172 -15.66 -3.91 12.07
N ASP A 173 -14.35 -4.17 12.14
CA ASP A 173 -13.41 -3.42 12.96
C ASP A 173 -13.07 -2.06 12.32
N THR A 174 -12.92 -1.04 13.17
CA THR A 174 -12.48 0.31 12.80
C THR A 174 -11.06 0.60 13.26
N HIS A 175 -10.36 -0.38 13.83
CA HIS A 175 -8.97 -0.28 14.31
C HIS A 175 -8.08 -1.24 13.51
N ILE A 176 -7.41 -0.68 12.51
CA ILE A 176 -6.63 -1.46 11.54
C ILE A 176 -5.14 -1.28 11.81
N ASN A 177 -4.38 -2.37 11.72
CA ASN A 177 -2.91 -2.29 11.68
C ASN A 177 -2.46 -2.28 10.22
N LEU A 178 -1.51 -1.41 9.90
CA LEU A 178 -0.80 -1.39 8.62
C LEU A 178 0.67 -1.70 8.88
N GLU A 179 1.10 -2.92 8.55
CA GLU A 179 2.52 -3.29 8.59
C GLU A 179 3.21 -2.86 7.30
N VAL A 180 4.35 -2.19 7.41
CA VAL A 180 5.11 -1.67 6.26
C VAL A 180 6.53 -2.22 6.28
N TYR A 181 6.95 -2.80 5.16
CA TYR A 181 8.25 -3.41 4.95
C TYR A 181 8.99 -2.69 3.82
N GLU A 182 10.25 -2.34 4.04
CA GLU A 182 11.16 -1.84 3.00
C GLU A 182 11.47 -2.91 1.94
N ILE A 183 11.89 -2.44 0.76
CA ILE A 183 12.62 -3.30 -0.18
C ILE A 183 13.89 -3.77 0.52
N LYS A 184 14.20 -5.07 0.41
CA LYS A 184 15.47 -5.58 0.91
C LYS A 184 16.57 -5.08 -0.03
N SER A 185 17.28 -4.03 0.38
CA SER A 185 18.50 -3.65 -0.34
C SER A 185 19.51 -4.79 -0.21
N ASN A 186 20.09 -5.23 -1.32
CA ASN A 186 21.31 -6.05 -1.32
C ASN A 186 22.49 -5.21 -0.83
N THR A 187 22.50 -4.80 0.43
CA THR A 187 23.71 -4.36 1.10
C THR A 187 24.27 -5.58 1.79
N ASN A 188 25.09 -6.33 1.05
CA ASN A 188 26.17 -7.09 1.68
C ASN A 188 27.05 -6.02 2.34
N GLU A 189 26.94 -5.87 3.65
CA GLU A 189 28.08 -5.44 4.47
C GLU A 189 29.00 -6.63 4.72
#